data_AF-A0A0Q4QUB0-F1
#
_entry.id   AF-A0A0Q4QUB0-F1
#
_cell.length_a   1.000
_cell.length_b   1.000
_cell.length_c   1.000
_cell.angle_alpha   90.00
_cell.angle_beta   90.00
_cell.angle_gamma   90.00
#
_symmetry.space_group_name_H-M   'P 1'
#
loop_
_entity.id
_entity.type
_entity.pdbx_description
1 polymer ?
#
loop_
_entity_poly.entity_id
_entity_poly.type
_entity_poly.pdbx_seq_one_letter_code
_entity_poly.pdbx_strand_id
1 'polypeptide(L)'
;MKFIFENFSCDVDVFYKEDDLLLRFYDSSREQEEEEIINLVIVDPGFGYLCLKVKGEAALLSGYLDESVFQTNEIVEAAITFIENLSPHTRNSYIPSHVARFRRTSFIEYNGEY
;
A
#
# COMPACT_ATOMS: atom_id res chain seq x y z
N MET A 1 4.53 5.79 -8.94
CA MET A 1 4.07 7.14 -8.49
C MET A 1 4.73 7.46 -7.15
N LYS A 2 4.69 8.69 -6.64
CA LYS A 2 5.22 9.02 -5.30
C LYS A 2 4.09 9.42 -4.35
N PHE A 3 4.12 8.90 -3.13
CA PHE A 3 3.40 9.45 -1.98
C PHE A 3 4.36 10.35 -1.20
N ILE A 4 3.91 11.54 -0.82
CA ILE A 4 4.72 12.54 -0.11
C ILE A 4 3.89 13.06 1.05
N PHE A 5 4.47 13.01 2.25
CA PHE A 5 3.89 13.58 3.46
C PHE A 5 5.02 14.21 4.28
N GLU A 6 4.98 15.54 4.42
CA GLU A 6 6.02 16.33 5.09
C GLU A 6 7.44 16.00 4.57
N ASN A 7 8.30 15.43 5.44
CA ASN A 7 9.68 15.06 5.13
C ASN A 7 9.83 13.59 4.67
N PHE A 8 8.73 12.85 4.57
CA PHE A 8 8.71 11.46 4.13
C PHE A 8 8.17 11.34 2.70
N SER A 9 8.79 10.46 1.92
CA SER A 9 8.28 10.07 0.61
C SER A 9 8.56 8.61 0.32
N CYS A 10 7.64 7.94 -0.37
CA CYS A 10 7.81 6.58 -0.83
C CYS A 10 7.20 6.39 -2.22
N ASP A 11 7.57 5.28 -2.86
CA ASP A 11 7.01 4.85 -4.13
C ASP A 11 5.65 4.21 -3.91
N VAL A 12 4.78 4.40 -4.91
CA VAL A 12 3.44 3.82 -4.93
C VAL A 12 3.17 3.18 -6.28
N ASP A 13 2.88 1.89 -6.24
CA ASP A 13 2.26 1.17 -7.36
C ASP A 13 0.75 1.24 -7.22
N VAL A 14 0.07 1.39 -8.35
CA VAL A 14 -1.39 1.41 -8.43
C VAL A 14 -1.85 0.31 -9.34
N PHE A 15 -2.63 -0.61 -8.78
CA PHE A 15 -3.27 -1.68 -9.51
C PHE A 15 -4.76 -1.39 -9.60
N TYR A 16 -5.29 -1.50 -10.82
CA TYR A 16 -6.70 -1.29 -11.11
C TYR A 16 -7.36 -2.64 -11.36
N LYS A 17 -8.55 -2.83 -10.81
CA LYS A 17 -9.44 -3.92 -11.19
C LYS A 17 -10.85 -3.36 -11.36
N GLU A 18 -11.26 -3.15 -12.59
CA GLU A 18 -12.49 -2.39 -12.89
C GLU A 18 -12.40 -1.03 -12.19
N ASP A 19 -13.32 -0.73 -11.28
CA ASP A 19 -13.35 0.51 -10.50
C ASP A 19 -12.61 0.41 -9.15
N ASP A 20 -12.14 -0.79 -8.76
CA ASP A 20 -11.37 -1.01 -7.53
C ASP A 20 -9.91 -0.56 -7.71
N LEU A 21 -9.32 -0.01 -6.63
CA LEU A 21 -7.91 0.35 -6.56
C LEU A 21 -7.19 -0.46 -5.48
N LEU A 22 -5.97 -0.90 -5.78
CA LEU A 22 -5.02 -1.40 -4.81
C LEU A 22 -3.73 -0.60 -4.94
N LEU A 23 -3.29 0.01 -3.85
CA LEU A 23 -2.03 0.73 -3.76
C LEU A 23 -1.05 -0.09 -2.94
N ARG A 24 0.18 -0.21 -3.43
CA ARG A 24 1.34 -0.71 -2.66
C ARG A 24 2.25 0.47 -2.37
N PHE A 25 2.54 0.73 -1.11
CA PHE A 25 3.52 1.74 -0.68
C PHE A 25 4.85 1.03 -0.45
N TYR A 26 5.95 1.49 -1.02
CA TYR A 26 7.24 0.81 -0.94
C TYR A 26 8.41 1.75 -1.21
N ASP A 27 9.63 1.24 -1.07
CA ASP A 27 10.86 1.96 -1.44
C ASP A 27 11.47 1.25 -2.64
N SER A 28 11.48 1.90 -3.80
CA SER A 28 11.96 1.29 -5.04
C SER A 28 13.44 0.94 -4.99
N SER A 29 14.24 1.54 -4.10
CA SER A 29 15.66 1.20 -3.92
C SER A 29 15.87 -0.16 -3.24
N ARG A 30 14.78 -0.78 -2.74
CA ARG A 30 14.77 -2.06 -2.04
C ARG A 30 14.08 -3.16 -2.87
N GLU A 31 13.63 -2.85 -4.08
CA GLU A 31 13.15 -3.84 -5.05
C GLU A 31 14.33 -4.56 -5.70
N GLN A 32 14.08 -5.77 -6.17
CA GLN A 32 15.08 -6.61 -6.79
C GLN A 32 15.06 -6.45 -8.31
N GLU A 33 16.22 -6.60 -8.92
CA GLU A 33 16.39 -6.63 -10.36
C GLU A 33 16.11 -8.04 -10.91
N GLU A 34 15.76 -8.15 -12.20
CA GLU A 34 15.42 -9.43 -12.85
C GLU A 34 16.54 -10.47 -12.70
N GLU A 35 17.79 -10.01 -12.79
CA GLU A 35 18.99 -10.83 -12.67
C GLU A 35 19.17 -11.44 -11.27
N GLU A 36 18.52 -10.87 -10.25
CA GLU A 36 18.59 -11.34 -8.86
C GLU A 36 17.56 -12.45 -8.56
N ILE A 37 16.53 -12.61 -9.40
CA ILE A 37 15.39 -13.54 -9.18
C ILE A 37 15.83 -14.99 -8.95
N ILE A 38 16.92 -15.43 -9.61
CA ILE A 38 17.43 -16.80 -9.50
C ILE A 38 18.02 -17.15 -8.13
N ASN A 39 18.36 -16.16 -7.30
CA ASN A 39 18.92 -16.31 -5.96
C ASN A 39 18.06 -15.61 -4.88
N LEU A 40 16.81 -15.28 -5.21
CA LEU A 40 15.94 -14.49 -4.36
C LEU A 40 15.48 -15.32 -3.16
N VAL A 41 16.00 -14.98 -1.97
CA VAL A 41 15.54 -15.58 -0.71
C VAL A 41 14.60 -14.62 0.03
N ILE A 42 14.76 -13.31 -0.16
CA ILE A 42 14.06 -12.27 0.62
C ILE A 42 13.58 -11.14 -0.32
N VAL A 43 12.27 -10.86 -0.27
CA VAL A 43 11.64 -9.71 -0.94
C VAL A 43 11.05 -8.81 0.11
N ASP A 44 11.36 -7.51 0.08
CA ASP A 44 10.68 -6.57 0.98
C ASP A 44 9.22 -6.37 0.52
N PRO A 45 8.22 -6.63 1.37
CA PRO A 45 6.81 -6.44 1.01
C PRO A 45 6.39 -4.96 0.86
N GLY A 46 7.29 -4.01 1.09
CA GLY A 46 7.00 -2.57 1.10
C GLY A 46 6.39 -2.11 2.42
N PHE A 47 6.02 -0.85 2.52
CA PHE A 47 5.43 -0.22 3.71
C PHE A 47 3.93 -0.51 3.91
N GLY A 48 3.31 -1.28 3.02
CA GLY A 48 1.93 -1.75 3.17
C GLY A 48 1.05 -1.50 1.96
N TYR A 49 -0.24 -1.81 2.10
CA TYR A 49 -1.22 -1.78 1.03
C TYR A 49 -2.53 -1.15 1.48
N LEU A 50 -3.13 -0.33 0.60
CA LEU A 50 -4.50 0.16 0.75
C LEU A 50 -5.34 -0.31 -0.43
N CYS A 51 -6.53 -0.81 -0.14
CA CYS A 51 -7.49 -1.29 -1.11
C CYS A 51 -8.79 -0.50 -0.99
N LEU A 52 -9.15 0.19 -2.07
CA LEU A 52 -10.43 0.86 -2.24
C LEU A 52 -11.31 -0.02 -3.11
N LYS A 53 -12.45 -0.45 -2.57
CA LYS A 53 -13.43 -1.28 -3.27
C LYS A 53 -14.69 -0.50 -3.55
N VAL A 54 -15.07 -0.40 -4.81
CA VAL A 54 -16.32 0.21 -5.27
C VAL A 54 -17.43 -0.85 -5.24
N LYS A 55 -18.62 -0.44 -4.80
CA LYS A 55 -19.82 -1.28 -4.61
C LYS A 55 -21.05 -0.49 -5.05
N GLY A 56 -21.29 -0.49 -6.36
CA GLY A 56 -22.32 0.37 -6.96
C GLY A 56 -21.99 1.83 -6.73
N GLU A 57 -22.89 2.58 -6.10
CA GLU A 57 -22.71 4.01 -5.79
C GLU A 57 -21.90 4.26 -4.50
N ALA A 58 -21.47 3.20 -3.80
CA ALA A 58 -20.72 3.29 -2.56
C ALA A 58 -19.29 2.76 -2.72
N ALA A 59 -18.42 3.06 -1.77
CA ALA A 59 -17.08 2.48 -1.69
C ALA A 59 -16.71 2.18 -0.23
N LEU A 60 -15.72 1.32 -0.03
CA LEU A 60 -15.09 1.09 1.27
C LEU A 60 -13.58 0.97 1.09
N LEU A 61 -12.85 1.42 2.10
CA LEU A 61 -11.39 1.38 2.12
C LEU A 61 -10.92 0.45 3.23
N SER A 62 -9.97 -0.42 2.90
CA SER A 62 -9.33 -1.28 3.88
C SER A 62 -7.86 -1.49 3.55
N GLY A 63 -7.05 -1.82 4.54
CA GLY A 63 -5.65 -2.10 4.28
C GLY A 63 -4.81 -2.23 5.53
N TYR A 64 -3.51 -2.36 5.32
CA TYR A 64 -2.54 -2.39 6.40
C TYR A 64 -1.30 -1.59 6.02
N LEU A 65 -0.76 -0.87 7.00
CA LEU A 65 0.40 0.00 6.85
C LEU A 65 1.43 -0.30 7.93
N ASP A 66 2.71 -0.26 7.58
CA ASP A 66 3.81 -0.52 8.50
C ASP A 66 3.89 0.58 9.55
N GLU A 67 3.73 0.21 10.82
CA GLU A 67 3.72 1.13 11.96
C GLU A 67 5.05 1.88 12.12
N SER A 68 6.17 1.32 11.63
CA SER A 68 7.47 2.00 11.69
C SER A 68 7.58 3.20 10.74
N VAL A 69 6.72 3.25 9.71
CA VAL A 69 6.69 4.33 8.71
C VAL A 69 5.45 5.20 8.91
N PHE A 70 4.29 4.58 9.03
CA PHE A 70 3.00 5.24 9.24
C PHE A 70 2.72 5.41 10.74
N GLN A 71 3.60 6.14 11.42
CA GLN A 71 3.65 6.22 12.89
C GLN A 71 2.47 6.99 13.49
N THR A 72 1.99 8.02 12.80
CA THR A 72 0.96 8.92 13.32
C THR A 72 -0.36 8.76 12.57
N ASN A 73 -1.44 9.32 13.12
CA ASN A 73 -2.74 9.26 12.45
C ASN A 73 -2.74 10.13 11.19
N GLU A 74 -2.02 11.26 11.19
CA GLU A 74 -1.98 12.24 10.11
C GLU A 74 -1.40 11.66 8.81
N ILE A 75 -0.31 10.87 8.90
CA ILE A 75 0.27 10.21 7.71
C ILE A 75 -0.63 9.08 7.19
N VAL A 76 -1.39 8.41 8.07
CA VAL A 76 -2.38 7.40 7.67
C VAL A 76 -3.57 8.06 6.97
N GLU A 77 -4.09 9.15 7.52
CA GLU A 77 -5.16 9.96 6.91
C GLU A 77 -4.72 10.56 5.57
N ALA A 78 -3.46 10.98 5.45
CA ALA A 78 -2.89 11.41 4.18
C ALA A 78 -2.83 10.28 3.15
N ALA A 79 -2.47 9.05 3.56
CA ALA A 79 -2.47 7.89 2.67
C ALA A 79 -3.88 7.47 2.22
N ILE A 80 -4.87 7.56 3.12
CA ILE A 80 -6.30 7.40 2.81
C ILE A 80 -6.75 8.45 1.79
N THR A 81 -6.47 9.73 2.07
CA THR A 81 -6.81 10.84 1.16
C THR A 81 -6.13 10.67 -0.20
N PHE A 82 -4.91 10.15 -0.22
CA PHE A 82 -4.16 9.89 -1.45
C PHE A 82 -4.88 8.89 -2.36
N ILE A 83 -5.31 7.73 -1.85
CA ILE A 83 -6.06 6.75 -2.66
C ILE A 83 -7.44 7.26 -3.07
N GLU A 84 -8.14 7.98 -2.20
CA GLU A 84 -9.46 8.56 -2.49
C GLU A 84 -9.40 9.56 -3.65
N ASN A 85 -8.32 10.34 -3.73
CA ASN A 85 -8.12 11.31 -4.81
C ASN A 85 -7.78 10.67 -6.16
N LEU A 86 -7.31 9.42 -6.17
CA LEU A 86 -7.00 8.69 -7.40
C LEU A 86 -8.26 8.11 -8.07
N SER A 87 -9.31 7.82 -7.30
CA SER A 87 -10.55 7.28 -7.88
C SER A 87 -11.50 8.40 -8.29
N PRO A 88 -11.84 8.51 -9.59
CA PRO A 88 -12.79 9.52 -10.06
C PRO A 88 -14.21 9.27 -9.52
N HIS A 89 -14.54 8.03 -9.16
CA HIS A 89 -15.87 7.62 -8.68
C HIS A 89 -16.13 7.94 -7.21
N THR A 90 -15.10 8.32 -6.46
CA THR A 90 -15.21 8.51 -5.00
C THR A 90 -15.09 9.96 -4.56
N ARG A 91 -14.91 10.89 -5.50
CA ARG A 91 -14.57 12.30 -5.24
C ARG A 91 -15.58 13.08 -4.38
N ASN A 92 -16.78 12.55 -4.16
CA ASN A 92 -17.83 13.15 -3.32
C ASN A 92 -18.61 12.12 -2.49
N SER A 93 -18.07 10.91 -2.32
CA SER A 93 -18.74 9.82 -1.62
C SER A 93 -18.15 9.68 -0.21
N TYR A 94 -19.01 9.41 0.78
CA TYR A 94 -18.52 8.99 2.09
C TYR A 94 -17.96 7.56 1.98
N ILE A 95 -16.68 7.39 2.32
CA ILE A 95 -16.00 6.09 2.26
C ILE A 95 -15.62 5.67 3.68
N PRO A 96 -16.32 4.70 4.29
CA PRO A 96 -15.85 4.12 5.53
C PRO A 96 -14.49 3.43 5.30
N SER A 97 -13.54 3.71 6.20
CA SER A 97 -12.18 3.20 6.12
C SER A 97 -11.81 2.37 7.36
N HIS A 98 -11.06 1.29 7.14
CA HIS A 98 -10.44 0.49 8.19
C HIS A 98 -9.00 0.16 7.79
N VAL A 99 -8.06 0.93 8.31
CA VAL A 99 -6.62 0.72 8.07
C VAL A 99 -5.95 0.23 9.35
N ALA A 100 -5.38 -0.97 9.30
CA ALA A 100 -4.59 -1.51 10.38
C ALA A 100 -3.14 -0.99 10.30
N ARG A 101 -2.56 -0.59 11.42
CA ARG A 101 -1.11 -0.44 11.52
C ARG A 101 -0.53 -1.72 12.10
N PHE A 102 0.55 -2.23 11.50
CA PHE A 102 1.18 -3.45 11.98
C PHE A 102 2.67 -3.25 12.14
N ARG A 103 3.23 -3.95 13.13
CA ARG A 103 4.67 -4.09 13.32
C ARG A 103 5.07 -5.48 12.85
N ARG A 104 6.04 -5.55 11.93
CA ARG A 104 6.66 -6.82 11.54
C ARG A 104 7.37 -7.43 12.76
N THR A 105 7.05 -8.67 13.08
CA THR A 105 7.67 -9.42 14.19
C THR A 105 8.45 -10.64 13.71
N SER A 106 8.13 -11.18 12.54
CA SER A 106 8.79 -12.33 11.93
C SER A 106 8.48 -12.37 10.43
N PHE A 107 9.17 -13.23 9.69
CA PHE A 107 8.91 -13.55 8.30
C PHE A 107 9.23 -15.04 8.07
N ILE A 108 8.73 -15.58 6.96
CA ILE A 108 9.03 -16.94 6.49
C ILE A 108 9.62 -16.80 5.10
N GLU A 109 10.70 -17.53 4.83
CA GLU A 109 11.38 -17.57 3.53
C GLU A 109 11.15 -18.93 2.89
N TYR A 110 11.01 -18.96 1.57
CA TYR A 110 10.96 -20.18 0.78
C TYR A 110 11.73 -19.97 -0.52
N ASN A 111 12.80 -20.74 -0.69
CA ASN A 111 13.70 -20.66 -1.84
C ASN A 111 13.42 -21.74 -2.91
N GLY A 112 12.27 -22.43 -2.84
CA GLY A 112 11.92 -23.49 -3.77
C GLY A 112 12.43 -24.89 -3.39
N GLU A 113 13.26 -25.03 -2.34
CA GLU A 113 13.81 -26.31 -1.88
C GLU A 113 13.38 -26.56 -0.41
N TYR A 114 12.77 -27.72 -0.15
CA TYR A 114 12.48 -28.24 1.21
C TYR A 114 13.19 -29.57 1.43
#